data_AF-Q0DRR9-F1
#
_entry.id   AF-Q0DRR9-F1
#
_cell.length_a   1.000
_cell.length_b   1.000
_cell.length_c   1.000
_cell.angle_alpha   90.00
_cell.angle_beta   90.00
_cell.angle_gamma   90.00
#
_symmetry.space_group_name_H-M   'P 1'
#
loop_
_entity.id
_entity.type
_entity.pdbx_description
1 polymer ?
#
loop_
_entity_poly.entity_id
_entity_poly.type
_entity_poly.pdbx_seq_one_letter_code
_entity_poly.pdbx_strand_id
1 'polypeptide(L)'
;MEEVLLRHARLPRPTAPTARRSRRLRVVAVALRTRPTSLAVPGFPPAPAPAPEHVLLPSPSVAAGAAEVLLAAGVPPADLRRAAGMCPELLSVPVGTITAALRFLTDEAGVPAEDLPRVLRRRPRLLVSPVAARLRPTLYFLRALGVPDLPRRADLLSFSVEDKLLPRIEFLESLGLPSRAARSMARRFPALFYYGIDGNMRPKAEYLLGDMARDADDLFEFPEYFSYALATRIAPRHEACAARGVRMPLPAMLRPGDDKFRATLAGCVGSTPPRRRSPLWHAYWVDDAGEVEEIGAASQP
;
A
#
# COMPACT_ATOMS: atom_id res chain seq x y z
N MET A 1 10.04 77.12 -11.59
CA MET A 1 11.33 76.81 -10.93
C MET A 1 11.06 76.98 -9.45
N GLU A 2 10.96 75.97 -8.59
CA GLU A 2 11.58 74.66 -8.55
C GLU A 2 10.52 73.58 -8.22
N GLU A 3 10.57 72.50 -8.98
CA GLU A 3 10.19 71.16 -8.54
C GLU A 3 11.21 70.63 -7.52
N VAL A 4 10.84 69.54 -6.85
CA VAL A 4 11.68 68.55 -6.15
C VAL A 4 11.61 68.64 -4.62
N LEU A 5 11.30 67.46 -4.04
CA LEU A 5 11.27 67.07 -2.62
C LEU A 5 9.95 67.27 -1.86
N LEU A 6 9.03 66.31 -2.04
CA LEU A 6 8.53 65.45 -0.95
C LEU A 6 7.58 64.38 -1.51
N ARG A 7 8.17 63.39 -2.19
CA ARG A 7 7.54 62.09 -2.40
C ARG A 7 7.64 61.29 -1.10
N HIS A 8 6.65 61.35 -0.21
CA HIS A 8 6.42 60.30 0.77
C HIS A 8 4.94 60.16 1.15
N ALA A 9 4.54 58.90 1.31
CA ALA A 9 3.32 58.40 1.96
C ALA A 9 1.99 58.55 1.21
N ARG A 10 1.70 57.59 0.32
CA ARG A 10 0.35 57.01 0.22
C ARG A 10 0.46 55.49 0.38
N LEU A 11 0.20 55.04 1.61
CA LEU A 11 0.02 53.64 1.98
C LEU A 11 -1.15 53.04 1.18
N PRO A 12 -1.03 51.84 0.60
CA PRO A 12 -2.18 51.12 0.12
C PRO A 12 -3.01 50.61 1.31
N ARG A 13 -4.33 50.83 1.25
CA ARG A 13 -5.32 50.34 2.22
C ARG A 13 -5.29 48.81 2.30
N PRO A 14 -5.47 48.21 3.50
CA PRO A 14 -5.55 46.77 3.63
C PRO A 14 -6.84 46.26 2.99
N THR A 15 -6.71 45.49 1.91
CA THR A 15 -7.81 44.68 1.38
C THR A 15 -8.12 43.59 2.39
N ALA A 16 -9.38 43.54 2.84
CA ALA A 16 -9.90 42.57 3.79
C ALA A 16 -9.56 41.12 3.39
N PRO A 17 -9.27 40.23 4.34
CA PRO A 17 -9.07 38.83 4.03
C PRO A 17 -10.41 38.25 3.55
N THR A 18 -10.47 37.88 2.26
CA THR A 18 -11.52 37.01 1.74
C THR A 18 -11.53 35.74 2.58
N ALA A 19 -12.59 35.59 3.38
CA ALA A 19 -12.85 34.42 4.19
C ALA A 19 -12.80 33.17 3.29
N ARG A 20 -11.70 32.42 3.38
CA ARG A 20 -11.57 31.12 2.76
C ARG A 20 -12.57 30.21 3.47
N ARG A 21 -13.73 30.01 2.85
CA ARG A 21 -14.76 29.05 3.29
C ARG A 21 -14.07 27.73 3.59
N SER A 22 -13.88 27.43 4.87
CA SER A 22 -13.51 26.11 5.35
C SER A 22 -14.64 25.18 4.95
N ARG A 23 -14.50 24.53 3.80
CA ARG A 23 -15.30 23.35 3.45
C ARG A 23 -14.85 22.25 4.41
N ARG A 24 -15.47 22.24 5.60
CA ARG A 24 -15.49 21.07 6.47
C ARG A 24 -16.02 19.93 5.62
N LEU A 25 -15.18 18.95 5.32
CA LEU A 25 -15.60 17.70 4.71
C LEU A 25 -16.57 17.05 5.71
N ARG A 26 -17.87 17.17 5.43
CA ARG A 26 -18.88 16.32 6.06
C ARG A 26 -18.72 14.95 5.42
N VAL A 27 -18.12 14.02 6.14
CA VAL A 27 -18.22 12.59 5.83
C VAL A 27 -19.70 12.23 5.95
N VAL A 28 -20.38 12.14 4.81
CA VAL A 28 -21.76 11.66 4.77
C VAL A 28 -21.67 10.15 4.95
N ALA A 29 -22.04 9.68 6.13
CA ALA A 29 -22.28 8.26 6.38
C ALA A 29 -23.42 7.81 5.48
N VAL A 30 -23.09 7.01 4.46
CA VAL A 30 -24.09 6.30 3.65
C VAL A 30 -24.67 5.21 4.55
N ALA A 31 -25.84 5.50 5.12
CA ALA A 31 -26.64 4.52 5.84
C ALA A 31 -27.00 3.38 4.88
N LEU A 32 -26.39 2.21 5.10
CA LEU A 32 -26.85 0.98 4.49
C LEU A 32 -28.27 0.73 4.99
N ARG A 33 -29.20 0.70 4.04
CA ARG A 33 -30.62 0.40 4.25
C ARG A 33 -30.73 -0.92 5.03
N THR A 34 -31.14 -0.81 6.30
CA THR A 34 -31.68 -1.95 7.04
C THR A 34 -32.96 -2.38 6.32
N ARG A 35 -33.02 -3.67 5.95
CA ARG A 35 -34.24 -4.26 5.41
C ARG A 35 -35.31 -4.30 6.50
N PRO A 36 -36.59 -4.08 6.15
CA PRO A 36 -37.67 -4.08 7.12
C PRO A 36 -37.92 -5.48 7.68
N THR A 37 -38.29 -5.46 8.94
CA THR A 37 -38.75 -6.54 9.81
C THR A 37 -39.76 -7.45 9.10
N SER A 38 -39.49 -8.74 9.16
CA SER A 38 -40.38 -9.81 8.66
C SER A 38 -41.74 -9.74 9.35
N LEU A 39 -42.80 -9.74 8.53
CA LEU A 39 -44.16 -10.04 8.94
C LEU A 39 -44.20 -11.45 9.55
N ALA A 40 -44.89 -11.57 10.69
CA ALA A 40 -45.14 -12.84 11.36
C ALA A 40 -46.16 -13.65 10.54
N VAL A 41 -45.74 -14.82 10.07
CA VAL A 41 -46.62 -15.87 9.55
C VAL A 41 -46.78 -16.92 10.66
N PRO A 42 -47.99 -17.27 11.10
CA PRO A 42 -48.18 -18.31 12.10
C PRO A 42 -48.13 -19.71 11.47
N GLY A 43 -47.39 -20.62 12.11
CA GLY A 43 -47.57 -22.06 11.94
C GLY A 43 -46.65 -22.76 10.92
N PHE A 44 -45.40 -23.00 11.32
CA PHE A 44 -44.61 -24.11 10.76
C PHE A 44 -43.90 -24.82 11.92
N PRO A 45 -43.90 -26.16 12.01
CA PRO A 45 -43.22 -26.87 13.08
C PRO A 45 -41.72 -26.55 13.07
N PRO A 46 -41.06 -26.51 14.24
CA PRO A 46 -39.64 -26.18 14.32
C PRO A 46 -38.84 -27.19 13.50
N ALA A 47 -37.96 -26.69 12.63
CA ALA A 47 -37.00 -27.51 11.92
C ALA A 47 -36.16 -28.31 12.92
N PRO A 48 -35.87 -29.60 12.66
CA PRO A 48 -35.01 -30.37 13.54
C PRO A 48 -33.66 -29.67 13.68
N ALA A 49 -33.14 -29.65 14.91
CA ALA A 49 -31.87 -29.03 15.24
C ALA A 49 -30.79 -29.43 14.23
N PRO A 50 -29.94 -28.50 13.75
CA PRO A 50 -28.81 -28.87 12.91
C PRO A 50 -27.96 -29.88 13.69
N ALA A 51 -27.75 -31.05 13.09
CA ALA A 51 -26.85 -32.05 13.64
C ALA A 51 -25.48 -31.38 13.92
N PRO A 52 -24.79 -31.78 15.00
CA PRO A 52 -23.49 -31.22 15.32
C PRO A 52 -22.59 -31.37 14.09
N GLU A 53 -21.99 -30.27 13.65
CA GLU A 53 -20.94 -30.30 12.64
C GLU A 53 -19.82 -31.18 13.19
N HIS A 54 -19.79 -32.44 12.76
CA HIS A 54 -18.64 -33.29 12.97
C HIS A 54 -17.47 -32.60 12.27
N VAL A 55 -16.55 -32.04 13.05
CA VAL A 55 -15.23 -31.67 12.59
C VAL A 55 -14.58 -32.95 12.07
N LEU A 56 -14.77 -33.21 10.78
CA LEU A 56 -14.23 -34.36 10.10
C LEU A 56 -12.71 -34.14 10.09
N LEU A 57 -12.00 -34.84 10.97
CA LEU A 57 -10.56 -34.96 10.85
C LEU A 57 -10.25 -35.46 9.43
N PRO A 58 -9.31 -34.84 8.69
CA PRO A 58 -9.02 -35.25 7.33
C PRO A 58 -8.61 -36.72 7.31
N SER A 59 -9.18 -37.49 6.38
CA SER A 59 -8.75 -38.88 6.18
C SER A 59 -7.25 -38.87 5.84
N PRO A 60 -6.43 -39.75 6.46
CA PRO A 60 -4.97 -39.73 6.33
C PRO A 60 -4.47 -39.81 4.88
N SER A 61 -5.27 -40.36 3.96
CA SER A 61 -4.99 -40.41 2.52
C SER A 61 -4.97 -39.05 1.82
N VAL A 62 -5.82 -38.11 2.22
CA VAL A 62 -5.94 -36.78 1.58
C VAL A 62 -4.73 -35.92 1.93
N ALA A 63 -4.33 -35.92 3.19
CA ALA A 63 -3.13 -35.21 3.66
C ALA A 63 -1.85 -35.80 3.04
N ALA A 64 -1.78 -37.13 2.88
CA ALA A 64 -0.64 -37.80 2.23
C ALA A 64 -0.52 -37.40 0.75
N GLY A 65 -1.61 -37.41 -0.01
CA GLY A 65 -1.59 -37.02 -1.42
C GLY A 65 -1.27 -35.54 -1.65
N ALA A 66 -1.73 -34.66 -0.76
CA ALA A 66 -1.37 -33.23 -0.81
C ALA A 66 0.13 -33.02 -0.58
N ALA A 67 0.72 -33.72 0.40
CA ALA A 67 2.13 -33.65 0.68
C ALA A 67 2.97 -34.19 -0.49
N GLU A 68 2.59 -35.32 -1.09
CA GLU A 68 3.28 -35.91 -2.23
C GLU A 68 3.38 -34.96 -3.42
N VAL A 69 2.26 -34.34 -3.82
CA VAL A 69 2.24 -33.37 -4.93
C VAL A 69 3.11 -32.15 -4.65
N LEU A 70 3.12 -31.65 -3.42
CA LEU A 70 3.93 -30.49 -3.07
C LEU A 70 5.42 -30.81 -3.00
N LEU A 71 5.79 -32.01 -2.53
CA LEU A 71 7.17 -32.48 -2.59
C LEU A 71 7.63 -32.65 -4.05
N ALA A 72 6.79 -33.22 -4.91
CA ALA A 72 7.07 -33.35 -6.34
C ALA A 72 7.21 -31.98 -7.04
N ALA A 73 6.50 -30.95 -6.55
CA ALA A 73 6.63 -29.57 -6.98
C ALA A 73 7.87 -28.84 -6.41
N GLY A 74 8.75 -29.53 -5.67
CA GLY A 74 9.98 -28.98 -5.13
C GLY A 74 9.82 -28.18 -3.82
N VAL A 75 8.65 -28.26 -3.16
CA VAL A 75 8.45 -27.60 -1.86
C VAL A 75 9.14 -28.41 -0.77
N PRO A 76 10.06 -27.82 0.03
CA PRO A 76 10.78 -28.58 1.03
C PRO A 76 9.86 -28.99 2.19
N PRO A 77 10.11 -30.13 2.86
CA PRO A 77 9.27 -30.62 3.96
C PRO A 77 9.09 -29.64 5.13
N ALA A 78 10.11 -28.81 5.38
CA ALA A 78 10.05 -27.76 6.40
C ALA A 78 8.98 -26.69 6.07
N ASP A 79 8.88 -26.31 4.79
CA ASP A 79 7.90 -25.33 4.33
C ASP A 79 6.48 -25.93 4.30
N LEU A 80 6.33 -27.24 4.08
CA LEU A 80 5.04 -27.93 4.18
C LEU A 80 4.45 -27.85 5.58
N ARG A 81 5.26 -28.15 6.61
CA ARG A 81 4.81 -28.05 8.01
C ARG A 81 4.39 -26.63 8.36
N ARG A 82 5.16 -25.65 7.92
CA ARG A 82 4.83 -24.23 8.09
C ARG A 82 3.54 -23.86 7.35
N ALA A 83 3.38 -24.32 6.12
CA ALA A 83 2.19 -24.09 5.30
C ALA A 83 0.93 -24.66 5.95
N ALA A 84 1.00 -25.91 6.44
CA ALA A 84 -0.09 -26.54 7.18
C ALA A 84 -0.44 -25.78 8.48
N GLY A 85 0.55 -25.24 9.19
CA GLY A 85 0.30 -24.39 10.37
C GLY A 85 -0.38 -23.05 10.02
N MET A 86 -0.07 -22.45 8.87
CA MET A 86 -0.68 -21.19 8.41
C MET A 86 -2.03 -21.38 7.69
N CYS A 87 -2.27 -22.57 7.16
CA CYS A 87 -3.41 -22.96 6.35
C CYS A 87 -3.75 -24.43 6.62
N PRO A 88 -4.43 -24.73 7.74
CA PRO A 88 -4.80 -26.11 8.10
C PRO A 88 -5.67 -26.78 7.04
N GLU A 89 -6.43 -25.98 6.27
CA GLU A 89 -7.29 -26.44 5.18
C GLU A 89 -6.51 -27.17 4.09
N LEU A 90 -5.21 -26.90 3.95
CA LEU A 90 -4.34 -27.57 2.98
C LEU A 90 -4.35 -29.10 3.16
N LEU A 91 -4.58 -29.60 4.38
CA LEU A 91 -4.63 -31.03 4.70
C LEU A 91 -5.97 -31.69 4.35
N SER A 92 -7.01 -30.89 4.12
CA SER A 92 -8.37 -31.36 3.84
C SER A 92 -8.79 -31.11 2.40
N VAL A 93 -8.06 -30.28 1.66
CA VAL A 93 -8.39 -29.92 0.28
C VAL A 93 -8.00 -31.07 -0.68
N PRO A 94 -8.85 -31.39 -1.68
CA PRO A 94 -8.53 -32.41 -2.67
C PRO A 94 -7.23 -32.11 -3.43
N VAL A 95 -6.45 -33.16 -3.68
CA VAL A 95 -5.17 -33.09 -4.41
C VAL A 95 -5.33 -32.43 -5.79
N GLY A 96 -6.48 -32.64 -6.45
CA GLY A 96 -6.79 -32.01 -7.73
C GLY A 96 -6.83 -30.49 -7.67
N THR A 97 -7.33 -29.91 -6.57
CA THR A 97 -7.36 -28.44 -6.37
C THR A 97 -5.96 -27.89 -6.19
N ILE A 98 -5.12 -28.57 -5.39
CA ILE A 98 -3.72 -28.18 -5.17
C ILE A 98 -2.94 -28.24 -6.49
N THR A 99 -3.13 -29.32 -7.26
CA THR A 99 -2.51 -29.50 -8.58
C THR A 99 -2.95 -28.42 -9.56
N ALA A 100 -4.24 -28.09 -9.60
CA ALA A 100 -4.77 -27.01 -10.43
C ALA A 100 -4.20 -25.64 -10.05
N ALA A 101 -4.04 -25.36 -8.75
CA ALA A 101 -3.43 -24.14 -8.27
C ALA A 101 -1.94 -24.05 -8.64
N LEU A 102 -1.18 -25.14 -8.53
CA LEU A 102 0.23 -25.19 -8.94
C LEU A 102 0.37 -24.94 -10.44
N ARG A 103 -0.40 -25.64 -11.27
CA ARG A 103 -0.42 -25.42 -12.74
C ARG A 103 -0.81 -24.00 -13.10
N PHE A 104 -1.80 -23.43 -12.41
CA PHE A 104 -2.16 -22.03 -12.61
C PHE A 104 -0.99 -21.08 -12.30
N LEU A 105 -0.25 -21.32 -11.21
CA LEU A 105 0.90 -20.49 -10.84
C LEU A 105 2.02 -20.58 -11.88
N THR A 106 2.32 -21.77 -12.40
CA THR A 106 3.37 -21.96 -13.42
C THR A 106 2.93 -21.49 -14.80
N ASP A 107 1.79 -21.96 -15.27
CA ASP A 107 1.39 -21.88 -16.68
C ASP A 107 0.71 -20.54 -16.98
N GLU A 108 -0.17 -20.07 -16.08
CA GLU A 108 -0.94 -18.85 -16.29
C GLU A 108 -0.28 -17.64 -15.64
N ALA A 109 0.18 -17.75 -14.39
CA ALA A 109 0.81 -16.63 -13.68
C ALA A 109 2.30 -16.47 -14.03
N GLY A 110 2.92 -17.46 -14.68
CA GLY A 110 4.30 -17.40 -15.16
C GLY A 110 5.35 -17.48 -14.05
N VAL A 111 5.02 -18.08 -12.91
CA VAL A 111 5.97 -18.30 -11.80
C VAL A 111 6.90 -19.45 -12.19
N PRO A 112 8.23 -19.24 -12.27
CA PRO A 112 9.17 -20.32 -12.53
C PRO A 112 9.08 -21.38 -11.44
N ALA A 113 9.28 -22.65 -11.80
CA ALA A 113 9.19 -23.76 -10.86
C ALA A 113 10.17 -23.60 -9.68
N GLU A 114 11.37 -23.06 -9.93
CA GLU A 114 12.35 -22.79 -8.88
C GLU A 114 11.89 -21.73 -7.85
N ASP A 115 10.96 -20.87 -8.24
CA ASP A 115 10.47 -19.75 -7.44
C ASP A 115 9.18 -20.11 -6.66
N LEU A 116 8.54 -21.23 -6.98
CA LEU A 116 7.33 -21.72 -6.31
C LEU A 116 7.51 -21.86 -4.79
N PRO A 117 8.58 -22.50 -4.26
CA PRO A 117 8.74 -22.64 -2.81
C PRO A 117 8.76 -21.28 -2.10
N ARG A 118 9.41 -20.27 -2.70
CA ARG A 118 9.48 -18.90 -2.18
C ARG A 118 8.10 -18.25 -2.09
N VAL A 119 7.29 -18.40 -3.14
CA VAL A 119 5.92 -17.86 -3.20
C VAL A 119 5.02 -18.55 -2.17
N LEU A 120 5.07 -19.88 -2.12
CA LEU A 120 4.24 -20.68 -1.23
C LEU A 120 4.62 -20.50 0.25
N ARG A 121 5.90 -20.31 0.56
CA ARG A 121 6.36 -19.97 1.92
C ARG A 121 5.75 -18.66 2.43
N ARG A 122 5.55 -17.68 1.54
CA ARG A 122 4.92 -16.40 1.89
C ARG A 122 3.39 -16.51 1.96
N ARG A 123 2.77 -17.24 1.02
CA ARG A 123 1.31 -17.34 0.91
C ARG A 123 0.87 -18.77 0.53
N PRO A 124 0.83 -19.71 1.50
CA PRO A 124 0.38 -21.08 1.24
C PRO A 124 -1.12 -21.15 0.87
N ARG A 125 -1.90 -20.14 1.27
CA ARG A 125 -3.33 -20.03 0.95
C ARG A 125 -3.64 -19.96 -0.55
N LEU A 126 -2.64 -19.74 -1.40
CA LEU A 126 -2.80 -19.84 -2.85
C LEU A 126 -3.23 -21.25 -3.30
N LEU A 127 -2.76 -22.30 -2.60
CA LEU A 127 -3.03 -23.69 -2.96
C LEU A 127 -4.46 -24.13 -2.68
N VAL A 128 -5.10 -23.49 -1.70
CA VAL A 128 -6.49 -23.78 -1.31
C VAL A 128 -7.49 -22.82 -1.95
N SER A 129 -7.01 -21.76 -2.60
CA SER A 129 -7.87 -20.75 -3.22
C SER A 129 -8.41 -21.27 -4.55
N PRO A 130 -9.72 -21.15 -4.81
CA PRO A 130 -10.31 -21.63 -6.06
C PRO A 130 -9.76 -20.85 -7.26
N VAL A 131 -9.17 -21.57 -8.22
CA VAL A 131 -8.49 -20.98 -9.37
C VAL A 131 -9.44 -20.13 -10.21
N ALA A 132 -10.60 -20.68 -10.58
CA ALA A 132 -11.57 -20.01 -11.46
C ALA A 132 -12.27 -18.83 -10.80
N ALA A 133 -12.65 -18.96 -9.53
CA ALA A 133 -13.45 -17.95 -8.84
C ALA A 133 -12.61 -16.84 -8.20
N ARG A 134 -11.31 -17.07 -7.93
CA ARG A 134 -10.47 -16.13 -7.19
C ARG A 134 -9.14 -15.84 -7.87
N LEU A 135 -8.32 -16.85 -8.13
CA LEU A 135 -6.95 -16.59 -8.60
C LEU A 135 -6.91 -16.00 -10.01
N ARG A 136 -7.71 -16.52 -10.95
CA ARG A 136 -7.80 -16.01 -12.34
C ARG A 136 -8.36 -14.58 -12.41
N PRO A 137 -9.50 -14.26 -11.79
CA PRO A 137 -9.99 -12.87 -11.72
C PRO A 137 -8.93 -11.91 -11.17
N THR A 138 -8.24 -12.29 -10.09
CA THR A 138 -7.18 -11.47 -9.52
C THR A 138 -5.99 -11.30 -10.47
N LEU A 139 -5.57 -12.36 -11.17
CA LEU A 139 -4.51 -12.26 -12.17
C LEU A 139 -4.87 -11.30 -13.30
N TYR A 140 -6.08 -11.42 -13.85
CA TYR A 140 -6.56 -10.52 -14.90
C TYR A 140 -6.69 -9.08 -14.42
N PHE A 141 -7.20 -8.87 -13.22
CA PHE A 141 -7.25 -7.55 -12.62
C PHE A 141 -5.86 -6.91 -12.48
N LEU A 142 -4.88 -7.65 -11.95
CA LEU A 142 -3.53 -7.13 -11.77
C LEU A 142 -2.80 -6.88 -13.10
N ARG A 143 -3.06 -7.72 -14.12
CA ARG A 143 -2.58 -7.51 -15.50
C ARG A 143 -3.21 -6.26 -16.11
N ALA A 144 -4.52 -6.09 -16.00
CA ALA A 144 -5.23 -4.91 -16.48
C ALA A 144 -4.78 -3.63 -15.76
N LEU A 145 -4.43 -3.73 -14.48
CA LEU A 145 -3.83 -2.63 -13.71
C LEU A 145 -2.39 -2.31 -14.17
N GLY A 146 -1.74 -3.22 -14.89
CA GLY A 146 -0.38 -3.07 -15.42
C GLY A 146 0.71 -3.24 -14.36
N VAL A 147 0.46 -4.05 -13.33
CA VAL A 147 1.45 -4.31 -12.27
C VAL A 147 2.68 -5.01 -12.90
N PRO A 148 3.90 -4.46 -12.70
CA PRO A 148 5.10 -5.05 -13.26
C PRO A 148 5.52 -6.30 -12.49
N ASP A 149 6.13 -7.24 -13.19
CA ASP A 149 6.76 -8.44 -12.62
C ASP A 149 5.82 -9.25 -11.71
N LEU A 150 4.64 -9.57 -12.27
CA LEU A 150 3.63 -10.38 -11.59
C LEU A 150 4.13 -11.74 -11.10
N PRO A 151 5.02 -12.47 -11.81
CA PRO A 151 5.59 -13.72 -11.30
C PRO A 151 6.25 -13.54 -9.93
N ARG A 152 7.04 -12.47 -9.74
CA ARG A 152 7.67 -12.18 -8.44
C ARG A 152 6.70 -11.69 -7.37
N ARG A 153 5.49 -11.27 -7.76
CA ARG A 153 4.43 -10.73 -6.91
C ARG A 153 3.19 -11.63 -6.88
N ALA A 154 3.36 -12.92 -7.17
CA ALA A 154 2.27 -13.90 -7.19
C ALA A 154 1.57 -14.04 -5.82
N ASP A 155 2.20 -13.59 -4.74
CA ASP A 155 1.58 -13.48 -3.42
C ASP A 155 0.34 -12.55 -3.39
N LEU A 156 0.26 -11.58 -4.31
CA LEU A 156 -0.92 -10.72 -4.49
C LEU A 156 -2.14 -11.49 -5.03
N LEU A 157 -1.96 -12.61 -5.72
CA LEU A 157 -3.05 -13.44 -6.24
C LEU A 157 -3.90 -14.05 -5.12
N SER A 158 -3.34 -14.10 -3.90
CA SER A 158 -4.08 -14.51 -2.71
C SER A 158 -5.12 -13.48 -2.27
N PHE A 159 -5.17 -12.28 -2.86
CA PHE A 159 -6.14 -11.25 -2.50
C PHE A 159 -7.39 -11.34 -3.38
N SER A 160 -8.54 -11.06 -2.76
CA SER A 160 -9.83 -10.89 -3.47
C SER A 160 -9.85 -9.53 -4.14
N VAL A 161 -10.34 -9.48 -5.39
CA VAL A 161 -10.45 -8.22 -6.13
C VAL A 161 -11.47 -7.32 -5.44
N GLU A 162 -12.64 -7.87 -5.16
CA GLU A 162 -13.81 -7.18 -4.61
C GLU A 162 -13.62 -6.81 -3.15
N ASP A 163 -13.04 -7.71 -2.34
CA ASP A 163 -12.94 -7.47 -0.89
C ASP A 163 -11.67 -6.74 -0.50
N LYS A 164 -10.64 -6.76 -1.35
CA LYS A 164 -9.30 -6.30 -0.96
C LYS A 164 -8.67 -5.32 -1.92
N LEU A 165 -8.60 -5.62 -3.22
CA LEU A 165 -7.87 -4.77 -4.16
C LEU A 165 -8.67 -3.49 -4.49
N LEU A 166 -9.92 -3.63 -4.90
CA LEU A 166 -10.80 -2.51 -5.26
C LEU A 166 -11.04 -1.55 -4.09
N PRO A 167 -11.37 -2.01 -2.86
CA PRO A 167 -11.62 -1.09 -1.75
C PRO A 167 -10.43 -0.18 -1.42
N ARG A 168 -9.19 -0.61 -1.71
CA ARG A 168 -8.00 0.23 -1.51
C ARG A 168 -7.84 1.29 -2.59
N ILE A 169 -8.22 0.97 -3.82
CA ILE A 169 -8.23 1.95 -4.92
C ILE A 169 -9.35 2.96 -4.67
N GLU A 170 -10.55 2.49 -4.31
CA GLU A 170 -11.70 3.34 -3.96
C GLU A 170 -11.40 4.22 -2.75
N PHE A 171 -10.67 3.71 -1.75
CA PHE A 171 -10.22 4.53 -0.63
C PHE A 171 -9.31 5.66 -1.10
N LEU A 172 -8.34 5.41 -1.98
CA LEU A 172 -7.50 6.48 -2.54
C LEU A 172 -8.34 7.51 -3.31
N GLU A 173 -9.33 7.06 -4.08
CA GLU A 173 -10.26 7.94 -4.79
C GLU A 173 -11.08 8.80 -3.82
N SER A 174 -11.50 8.24 -2.67
CA SER A 174 -12.23 8.96 -1.63
C SER A 174 -11.43 10.09 -0.97
N LEU A 175 -10.09 10.05 -1.09
CA LEU A 175 -9.20 11.15 -0.65
C LEU A 175 -9.16 12.32 -1.65
N GLY A 176 -9.90 12.24 -2.75
CA GLY A 176 -9.94 13.27 -3.80
C GLY A 176 -9.00 13.01 -4.98
N LEU A 177 -8.33 11.85 -5.02
CA LEU A 177 -7.49 11.47 -6.16
C LEU A 177 -8.37 11.00 -7.35
N PRO A 178 -8.07 11.40 -8.59
CA PRO A 178 -8.78 10.87 -9.73
C PRO A 178 -8.49 9.37 -9.91
N SER A 179 -9.45 8.60 -10.43
CA SER A 179 -9.33 7.14 -10.56
C SER A 179 -8.05 6.71 -11.31
N ARG A 180 -7.67 7.45 -12.36
CA ARG A 180 -6.41 7.22 -13.09
C ARG A 180 -5.17 7.36 -12.20
N ALA A 181 -5.15 8.34 -11.30
CA ALA A 181 -4.05 8.54 -10.37
C ALA A 181 -4.01 7.43 -9.31
N ALA A 182 -5.14 7.08 -8.70
CA ALA A 182 -5.24 6.01 -7.71
C ALA A 182 -4.78 4.65 -8.29
N ARG A 183 -5.26 4.29 -9.49
CA ARG A 183 -4.83 3.09 -10.21
C ARG A 183 -3.34 3.16 -10.56
N SER A 184 -2.84 4.32 -10.99
CA SER A 184 -1.41 4.48 -11.27
C SER A 184 -0.55 4.36 -10.01
N MET A 185 -1.03 4.76 -8.83
CA MET A 185 -0.31 4.56 -7.57
C MET A 185 -0.23 3.07 -7.24
N ALA A 186 -1.36 2.37 -7.31
CA ALA A 186 -1.41 0.93 -7.06
C ALA A 186 -0.52 0.13 -8.03
N ARG A 187 -0.40 0.59 -9.28
CA ARG A 187 0.52 0.03 -10.28
C ARG A 187 1.99 0.25 -9.93
N ARG A 188 2.39 1.49 -9.59
CA ARG A 188 3.78 1.86 -9.28
C ARG A 188 4.23 1.33 -7.92
N PHE A 189 3.30 1.20 -6.99
CA PHE A 189 3.55 0.72 -5.64
C PHE A 189 2.52 -0.38 -5.25
N PRO A 190 2.62 -1.60 -5.81
CA PRO A 190 1.69 -2.70 -5.49
C PRO A 190 1.71 -3.12 -4.03
N ALA A 191 2.75 -2.73 -3.28
CA ALA A 191 2.81 -2.98 -1.84
C ALA A 191 1.66 -2.30 -1.08
N LEU A 192 1.00 -1.30 -1.68
CA LEU A 192 -0.22 -0.68 -1.18
C LEU A 192 -1.28 -1.71 -0.76
N PHE A 193 -1.40 -2.82 -1.50
CA PHE A 193 -2.41 -3.86 -1.25
C PHE A 193 -2.19 -4.65 0.05
N TYR A 194 -1.00 -4.55 0.66
CA TYR A 194 -0.72 -5.17 1.95
C TYR A 194 -1.22 -4.35 3.14
N TYR A 195 -1.35 -3.03 2.98
CA TYR A 195 -1.77 -2.16 4.07
C TYR A 195 -3.29 -2.24 4.26
N GLY A 196 -3.74 -2.28 5.52
CA GLY A 196 -5.15 -2.21 5.88
C GLY A 196 -5.67 -0.78 5.73
N ILE A 197 -6.93 -0.62 5.33
CA ILE A 197 -7.54 0.71 5.21
C ILE A 197 -7.62 1.35 6.59
N ASP A 198 -8.39 0.76 7.51
CA ASP A 198 -8.65 1.37 8.82
C ASP A 198 -7.45 1.30 9.77
N GLY A 199 -6.63 0.25 9.66
CA GLY A 199 -5.46 0.07 10.53
C GLY A 199 -4.18 0.79 10.07
N ASN A 200 -4.13 1.34 8.85
CA ASN A 200 -2.91 1.97 8.33
C ASN A 200 -3.20 3.14 7.40
N MET A 201 -3.93 2.92 6.29
CA MET A 201 -4.07 3.95 5.26
C MET A 201 -4.88 5.15 5.75
N ARG A 202 -6.02 4.91 6.40
CA ARG A 202 -6.92 5.97 6.90
C ARG A 202 -6.25 6.85 7.97
N PRO A 203 -5.69 6.32 9.08
CA PRO A 203 -5.03 7.17 10.07
C PRO A 203 -3.89 8.02 9.49
N LYS A 204 -3.11 7.45 8.57
CA LYS A 204 -1.99 8.18 7.94
C LYS A 204 -2.47 9.25 6.95
N ALA A 205 -3.53 8.97 6.19
CA ALA A 205 -4.11 9.94 5.27
C ALA A 205 -4.78 11.09 6.04
N GLU A 206 -5.50 10.79 7.13
CA GLU A 206 -6.09 11.79 8.02
C GLU A 206 -5.02 12.71 8.62
N TYR A 207 -3.91 12.15 9.10
CA TYR A 207 -2.78 12.95 9.59
C TYR A 207 -2.17 13.85 8.50
N LEU A 208 -2.02 13.33 7.28
CA LEU A 208 -1.43 14.09 6.17
C LEU A 208 -2.33 15.26 5.74
N LEU A 209 -3.63 15.02 5.60
CA LEU A 209 -4.59 16.02 5.12
C LEU A 209 -5.00 17.00 6.23
N GLY A 210 -5.06 16.53 7.48
CA GLY A 210 -5.42 17.30 8.66
C GLY A 210 -4.21 17.98 9.29
N ASP A 211 -3.43 17.23 10.08
CA ASP A 211 -2.33 17.78 10.90
C ASP A 211 -1.21 18.41 10.06
N MET A 212 -0.83 17.77 8.95
CA MET A 212 0.22 18.31 8.07
C MET A 212 -0.31 19.35 7.06
N ALA A 213 -1.63 19.52 6.96
CA ALA A 213 -2.32 20.39 6.00
C ALA A 213 -1.78 20.25 4.55
N ARG A 214 -1.57 19.00 4.10
CA ARG A 214 -1.12 18.67 2.74
C ARG A 214 -2.29 18.23 1.86
N ASP A 215 -2.04 18.20 0.56
CA ASP A 215 -3.00 17.73 -0.44
C ASP A 215 -2.77 16.25 -0.75
N ALA A 216 -3.82 15.55 -1.19
CA ALA A 216 -3.73 14.14 -1.57
C ALA A 216 -2.74 13.89 -2.74
N ASP A 217 -2.42 14.92 -3.52
CA ASP A 217 -1.39 14.88 -4.57
C ASP A 217 0.00 14.52 -4.03
N ASP A 218 0.31 14.82 -2.76
CA ASP A 218 1.55 14.39 -2.12
C ASP A 218 1.59 12.85 -1.93
N LEU A 219 0.43 12.21 -1.71
CA LEU A 219 0.32 10.74 -1.68
C LEU A 219 0.53 10.14 -3.06
N PHE A 220 0.04 10.80 -4.12
CA PHE A 220 0.27 10.35 -5.49
C PHE A 220 1.75 10.37 -5.87
N GLU A 221 2.46 11.45 -5.51
CA GLU A 221 3.89 11.56 -5.76
C GLU A 221 4.71 10.61 -4.89
N PHE A 222 4.28 10.35 -3.65
CA PHE A 222 4.99 9.49 -2.71
C PHE A 222 4.08 8.44 -2.03
N PRO A 223 3.65 7.39 -2.76
CA PRO A 223 2.81 6.33 -2.20
C PRO A 223 3.45 5.56 -1.06
N GLU A 224 4.79 5.53 -0.98
CA GLU A 224 5.55 4.89 0.09
C GLU A 224 5.30 5.55 1.45
N TYR A 225 4.65 6.71 1.50
CA TYR A 225 4.16 7.32 2.74
C TYR A 225 3.43 6.30 3.64
N PHE A 226 2.59 5.42 3.06
CA PHE A 226 1.87 4.38 3.82
C PHE A 226 2.78 3.28 4.40
N SER A 227 4.04 3.19 3.97
CA SER A 227 5.01 2.24 4.52
C SER A 227 5.65 2.71 5.82
N TYR A 228 5.72 4.03 6.06
CA TYR A 228 6.35 4.58 7.27
C TYR A 228 5.41 4.56 8.47
N ALA A 229 5.96 4.30 9.66
CA ALA A 229 5.18 4.28 10.89
C ALA A 229 4.70 5.70 11.26
N LEU A 230 3.41 5.84 11.60
CA LEU A 230 2.82 7.14 11.92
C LEU A 230 3.44 7.73 13.19
N ALA A 231 3.39 6.97 14.29
CA ALA A 231 3.81 7.42 15.61
C ALA A 231 5.33 7.62 15.75
N THR A 232 6.15 6.78 15.11
CA THR A 232 7.60 6.79 15.34
C THR A 232 8.40 7.47 14.23
N ARG A 233 7.81 7.70 13.05
CA ARG A 233 8.54 8.27 11.90
C ARG A 233 7.86 9.50 11.32
N ILE A 234 6.56 9.41 11.01
CA ILE A 234 5.87 10.51 10.32
C ILE A 234 5.63 11.68 11.27
N ALA A 235 4.95 11.45 12.39
CA ALA A 235 4.57 12.52 13.30
C ALA A 235 5.77 13.24 13.95
N PRO A 236 6.78 12.54 14.51
CA PRO A 236 7.92 13.21 15.15
C PRO A 236 8.71 14.09 14.17
N ARG A 237 8.84 13.65 12.92
CA ARG A 237 9.57 14.42 11.89
C ARG A 237 8.77 15.59 11.38
N HIS A 238 7.46 15.42 11.20
CA HIS A 238 6.57 16.53 10.87
C HIS A 238 6.62 17.61 11.96
N GLU A 239 6.51 17.23 13.23
CA GLU A 239 6.55 18.15 14.37
C GLU A 239 7.89 18.87 14.48
N ALA A 240 9.02 18.16 14.28
CA ALA A 240 10.34 18.77 14.25
C ALA A 240 10.49 19.80 13.11
N CYS A 241 9.95 19.51 11.93
CA CYS A 241 9.90 20.46 10.82
C CYS A 241 9.02 21.67 11.16
N ALA A 242 7.82 21.44 11.71
CA ALA A 242 6.87 22.49 12.09
C ALA A 242 7.43 23.43 13.17
N ALA A 243 8.13 22.90 14.17
CA ALA A 243 8.78 23.67 15.24
C ALA A 243 9.83 24.67 14.71
N ARG A 244 10.40 24.40 13.53
CA ARG A 244 11.36 25.29 12.86
C ARG A 244 10.72 26.12 11.73
N GLY A 245 9.40 26.03 11.54
CA GLY A 245 8.69 26.71 10.44
C GLY A 245 9.10 26.22 9.05
N VAL A 246 9.63 25.00 8.94
CA VAL A 246 10.11 24.41 7.68
C VAL A 246 9.07 23.42 7.16
N ARG A 247 8.78 23.48 5.85
CA ARG A 247 7.93 22.50 5.17
C ARG A 247 8.72 21.75 4.11
N MET A 248 9.14 20.53 4.42
CA MET A 248 9.93 19.69 3.51
C MET A 248 9.06 18.80 2.62
N PRO A 249 9.50 18.39 1.43
CA PRO A 249 8.86 17.32 0.66
C PRO A 249 8.81 16.00 1.46
N LEU A 250 7.75 15.20 1.31
CA LEU A 250 7.63 13.92 2.04
C LEU A 250 8.82 12.97 1.84
N PRO A 251 9.38 12.78 0.62
CA PRO A 251 10.55 11.94 0.44
C PRO A 251 11.76 12.42 1.24
N ALA A 252 12.03 13.73 1.25
CA ALA A 252 13.13 14.33 2.00
C ALA A 252 12.92 14.23 3.52
N MET A 253 11.66 14.29 3.97
CA MET A 253 11.32 14.14 5.38
C MET A 253 11.42 12.68 5.84
N LEU A 254 11.02 11.70 5.03
CA LEU A 254 10.78 10.32 5.51
C LEU A 254 11.86 9.31 5.11
N ARG A 255 12.48 9.46 3.93
CA ARG A 255 13.50 8.51 3.43
C ARG A 255 14.79 8.51 4.25
N PRO A 256 15.43 9.66 4.57
CA PRO A 256 16.72 9.68 5.25
C PRO A 256 16.70 9.00 6.63
N GLY A 257 17.83 8.44 7.05
CA GLY A 257 18.05 8.05 8.46
C GLY A 257 17.93 9.25 9.42
N ASP A 258 17.87 8.99 10.72
CA ASP A 258 17.58 10.04 11.72
C ASP A 258 18.68 11.11 11.78
N ASP A 259 19.96 10.71 11.69
CA ASP A 259 21.08 11.67 11.69
C ASP A 259 21.05 12.57 10.47
N LYS A 260 20.89 12.00 9.28
CA LYS A 260 20.80 12.75 8.02
C LYS A 260 19.58 13.68 8.02
N PHE A 261 18.43 13.23 8.53
CA PHE A 261 17.25 14.07 8.69
C PHE A 261 17.52 15.26 9.61
N ARG A 262 18.11 15.03 10.79
CA ARG A 262 18.45 16.09 11.75
C ARG A 262 19.44 17.10 11.18
N ALA A 263 20.50 16.63 10.52
CA ALA A 263 21.48 17.49 9.87
C ALA A 263 20.84 18.36 8.76
N THR A 264 20.00 17.75 7.92
CA THR A 264 19.27 18.46 6.86
C THR A 264 18.33 19.52 7.44
N LEU A 265 17.59 19.18 8.49
CA LEU A 265 16.67 20.09 9.16
C LEU A 265 17.41 21.26 9.86
N ALA A 266 18.61 21.00 10.41
CA ALA A 266 19.44 22.03 11.02
C ALA A 266 19.88 23.09 9.99
N GLY A 267 20.22 22.66 8.77
CA GLY A 267 20.60 23.55 7.66
C GLY A 267 19.44 24.27 6.97
N CYS A 268 18.17 23.91 7.25
CA CYS A 268 17.01 24.58 6.67
C CYS A 268 16.75 25.91 7.38
N VAL A 269 17.01 27.04 6.70
CA VAL A 269 16.68 28.39 7.17
C VAL A 269 15.57 28.96 6.28
N GLY A 270 14.31 28.70 6.62
CA GLY A 270 13.14 29.26 5.94
C GLY A 270 12.19 28.25 5.28
N SER A 271 11.03 28.74 4.84
CA SER A 271 9.84 27.97 4.46
C SER A 271 9.79 27.54 2.99
N THR A 272 10.86 27.68 2.21
CA THR A 272 10.80 27.54 0.75
C THR A 272 11.29 26.17 0.32
N PRO A 273 10.43 25.14 0.21
CA PRO A 273 10.81 23.92 -0.48
C PRO A 273 11.12 24.23 -1.95
N PRO A 274 12.06 23.50 -2.58
CA PRO A 274 12.30 23.64 -4.01
C PRO A 274 11.00 23.36 -4.79
N ARG A 275 10.73 24.17 -5.83
CA ARG A 275 9.52 24.06 -6.67
C ARG A 275 9.40 22.65 -7.26
N ARG A 276 8.18 22.11 -7.40
CA ARG A 276 7.92 20.77 -7.98
C ARG A 276 8.53 20.52 -9.37
N ARG A 277 8.77 21.57 -10.16
CA ARG A 277 9.42 21.50 -11.49
C ARG A 277 10.93 21.71 -11.44
N SER A 278 11.50 21.94 -10.27
CA SER A 278 12.94 22.08 -10.08
C SER A 278 13.60 20.72 -10.26
N PRO A 279 14.73 20.61 -10.97
CA PRO A 279 15.56 19.41 -10.96
C PRO A 279 15.89 18.95 -9.53
N LEU A 280 16.00 19.91 -8.59
CA LEU A 280 16.27 19.68 -7.17
C LEU A 280 15.13 18.99 -6.40
N TRP A 281 13.92 18.87 -6.99
CA TRP A 281 12.85 18.03 -6.41
C TRP A 281 13.21 16.54 -6.48
N HIS A 282 13.99 16.13 -7.49
CA HIS A 282 14.45 14.76 -7.70
C HIS A 282 15.98 14.58 -7.48
N ALA A 283 16.77 15.66 -7.48
CA ALA A 283 18.23 15.61 -7.59
C ALA A 283 19.03 15.67 -6.27
N TYR A 284 18.53 15.09 -5.17
CA TYR A 284 19.35 14.93 -3.95
C TYR A 284 19.66 13.49 -3.62
N TRP A 285 20.14 12.70 -4.58
CA TRP A 285 20.62 11.35 -4.32
C TRP A 285 21.79 11.02 -5.25
N VAL A 286 22.98 11.55 -4.93
CA VAL A 286 24.22 10.82 -5.17
C VAL A 286 24.57 10.21 -3.82
N ASP A 287 24.63 8.89 -3.77
CA ASP A 287 25.27 8.17 -2.68
C ASP A 287 26.77 8.46 -2.79
N ASP A 288 27.25 9.49 -2.08
CA ASP A 288 28.67 9.56 -1.76
C ASP A 288 28.95 8.59 -0.62
N ALA A 289 28.92 7.30 -0.95
CA ALA A 289 29.65 6.28 -0.24
C ALA A 289 31.01 6.15 -0.95
N GLY A 290 31.97 6.92 -0.45
CA GLY A 290 33.42 6.83 -0.60
C GLY A 290 34.04 6.11 -1.81
N GLU A 291 34.76 6.88 -2.63
CA GLU A 291 36.04 6.46 -3.18
C GLU A 291 36.99 7.66 -3.12
N VAL A 292 37.92 7.62 -2.16
CA VAL A 292 39.20 8.30 -2.27
C VAL A 292 40.10 7.28 -2.92
N GLU A 293 40.24 7.34 -4.24
CA GLU A 293 41.33 6.68 -4.93
C GLU A 293 42.11 7.75 -5.70
N GLU A 294 43.33 8.01 -5.22
CA GLU A 294 44.32 8.85 -5.85
C GLU A 294 44.58 8.36 -7.28
N ILE A 295 44.14 9.13 -8.28
CA ILE A 295 44.66 8.98 -9.64
C ILE A 295 45.93 9.82 -9.72
N GLY A 296 47.03 9.09 -9.89
CA GLY A 296 48.39 9.59 -9.92
C GLY A 296 48.61 10.77 -10.86
N ALA A 297 49.43 11.69 -10.38
CA ALA A 297 50.16 12.62 -11.20
C ALA A 297 51.06 11.85 -12.18
N ALA A 298 50.84 12.04 -13.48
CA ALA A 298 51.86 11.86 -14.48
C ALA A 298 51.66 12.89 -15.60
N SER A 299 52.71 13.68 -15.76
CA SER A 299 52.93 14.82 -16.64
C SER A 299 52.56 14.61 -18.10
N GLN A 300 52.33 15.72 -18.79
CA GLN A 300 52.89 16.00 -20.12
C GLN A 300 52.65 17.46 -20.54
N PRO A 301 53.47 18.00 -21.45
CA PRO A 301 54.87 18.42 -21.26
C PRO A 301 55.00 19.91 -20.88
#